data_AF-A0A975ARV3-F1
#
_entry.id   AF-A0A975ARV3-F1
#
_cell.length_a   1.000
_cell.length_b   1.000
_cell.length_c   1.000
_cell.angle_alpha   90.00
_cell.angle_beta   90.00
_cell.angle_gamma   90.00
#
_symmetry.space_group_name_H-M   'P 1'
#
loop_
_entity.id
_entity.type
_entity.pdbx_description
1 polymer ?
#
loop_
_entity_poly.entity_id
_entity_poly.type
_entity_poly.pdbx_seq_one_letter_code
_entity_poly.pdbx_strand_id
1 'polypeptide(L)'
;MSQNLISITITQEQQEAALAAIAQLEAALPGLISLGTAERKTLHHMGHKSEVFARGTIRVLSQNPSIVPPSMDIAGAHQDLAAFDRLRPIQEILSRVNAMVASTSAALGHDLMDFAFDGYSQLKVSGAAQGLEDLRRELGTRFSRRRREVDAGQ
;
A
#
# COMPACT_ATOMS: atom_id res chain seq x y z
N MET A 1 -6.40 -25.83 16.76
CA MET A 1 -6.79 -26.13 15.37
C MET A 1 -6.47 -24.90 14.56
N SER A 2 -5.58 -24.99 13.58
CA SER A 2 -5.30 -23.89 12.65
C SER A 2 -6.57 -23.57 11.87
N GLN A 3 -6.90 -22.28 11.77
CA GLN A 3 -8.00 -21.82 10.92
C GLN A 3 -7.42 -21.47 9.56
N ASN A 4 -7.96 -22.06 8.50
CA ASN A 4 -7.68 -21.65 7.13
C ASN A 4 -8.59 -20.47 6.80
N LEU A 5 -8.02 -19.28 6.69
CA LEU A 5 -8.73 -18.03 6.41
C LEU A 5 -9.07 -17.88 4.91
N ILE A 6 -8.21 -18.36 4.01
CA ILE A 6 -8.40 -18.22 2.58
C ILE A 6 -7.72 -19.33 1.76
N SER A 7 -8.39 -19.76 0.69
CA SER A 7 -7.79 -20.67 -0.30
C SER A 7 -8.06 -20.15 -1.70
N ILE A 8 -7.03 -19.53 -2.29
CA ILE A 8 -7.08 -18.98 -3.64
C ILE A 8 -5.88 -19.44 -4.46
N THR A 9 -6.09 -19.58 -5.76
CA THR A 9 -5.03 -19.80 -6.74
C THR A 9 -5.00 -18.57 -7.65
N ILE A 10 -3.83 -17.96 -7.79
CA ILE A 10 -3.58 -16.90 -8.76
C ILE A 10 -2.85 -17.55 -9.94
N THR A 11 -3.49 -17.63 -11.10
CA THR A 11 -2.85 -18.21 -12.29
C THR A 11 -1.83 -17.23 -12.88
N GLN A 12 -0.91 -17.76 -13.69
CA GLN A 12 0.06 -16.93 -14.39
C GLN A 12 -0.63 -15.92 -15.31
N GLU A 13 -1.68 -16.32 -16.02
CA GLU A 13 -2.43 -15.41 -16.91
C GLU A 13 -3.12 -14.29 -16.11
N GLN A 14 -3.65 -14.58 -14.93
CA GLN A 14 -4.26 -13.57 -14.07
C GLN A 14 -3.23 -12.55 -13.56
N GLN A 15 -2.05 -13.02 -13.17
CA GLN A 15 -0.96 -12.15 -12.73
C GLN A 15 -0.47 -11.26 -13.87
N GLU A 16 -0.23 -11.82 -15.06
CA GLU A 16 0.21 -11.08 -16.24
C GLU A 16 -0.82 -10.04 -16.67
N ALA A 17 -2.11 -10.39 -16.67
CA ALA A 17 -3.19 -9.46 -16.99
C ALA A 17 -3.26 -8.29 -15.99
N ALA A 18 -3.09 -8.56 -14.70
CA ALA A 18 -3.08 -7.52 -13.67
C ALA A 18 -1.90 -6.55 -13.84
N LEU A 19 -0.69 -7.07 -14.11
CA LEU A 19 0.49 -6.25 -14.37
C LEU A 19 0.35 -5.44 -15.67
N ALA A 20 -0.21 -6.01 -16.72
CA ALA A 20 -0.50 -5.30 -17.96
C ALA A 20 -1.50 -4.16 -17.75
N ALA A 21 -2.54 -4.37 -16.94
CA ALA A 21 -3.52 -3.32 -16.62
C ALA A 21 -2.88 -2.15 -15.84
N ILE A 22 -1.95 -2.44 -14.92
CA ILE A 22 -1.19 -1.40 -14.20
C ILE A 22 -0.32 -0.61 -15.19
N ALA A 23 0.39 -1.28 -16.10
CA ALA A 23 1.20 -0.61 -17.11
C ALA A 23 0.34 0.26 -18.05
N GLN A 24 -0.85 -0.21 -18.44
CA GLN A 24 -1.80 0.58 -19.23
C GLN A 24 -2.30 1.83 -18.47
N LEU A 25 -2.54 1.71 -17.17
CA LEU A 25 -2.92 2.84 -16.32
C LEU A 25 -1.82 3.91 -16.26
N GLU A 26 -0.57 3.50 -16.08
CA GLU A 26 0.59 4.42 -16.09
C GLU A 26 0.72 5.12 -17.45
N ALA A 27 0.54 4.39 -18.55
CA ALA A 27 0.56 4.96 -19.90
C ALA A 27 -0.60 5.94 -20.17
N ALA A 28 -1.78 5.70 -19.57
CA ALA A 28 -2.95 6.55 -19.72
C ALA A 28 -2.88 7.87 -18.93
N LEU A 29 -1.99 7.95 -17.93
CA LEU A 29 -1.79 9.12 -17.10
C LEU A 29 -0.35 9.64 -17.21
N PRO A 30 0.07 10.12 -18.40
CA PRO A 30 1.39 10.70 -18.56
C PRO A 30 1.52 11.94 -17.67
N GLY A 31 2.55 11.99 -16.83
CA GLY A 31 2.80 13.11 -15.93
C GLY A 31 2.52 12.86 -14.45
N LEU A 32 2.12 11.64 -14.06
CA LEU A 32 2.16 11.24 -12.65
C LEU A 32 3.59 11.37 -12.12
N ILE A 33 3.72 11.92 -10.91
CA ILE A 33 5.00 12.11 -10.23
C ILE A 33 5.12 11.18 -9.03
N SER A 34 6.35 10.79 -8.70
CA SER A 34 6.66 10.08 -7.46
C SER A 34 7.37 11.04 -6.51
N LEU A 35 6.79 11.24 -5.34
CA LEU A 35 7.40 12.02 -4.27
C LEU A 35 7.96 11.10 -3.20
N GLY A 36 9.17 11.41 -2.75
CA GLY A 36 9.82 10.76 -1.62
C GLY A 36 9.07 11.02 -0.30
N THR A 37 9.35 10.21 0.73
CA THR A 37 8.68 10.36 2.04
C THR A 37 9.00 11.68 2.73
N ALA A 38 10.20 12.23 2.54
CA ALA A 38 10.59 13.54 3.07
C ALA A 38 9.86 14.68 2.36
N GLU A 39 9.80 14.64 1.02
CA GLU A 39 9.12 15.65 0.20
C GLU A 39 7.63 15.70 0.50
N ARG A 40 6.98 14.54 0.67
CA ARG A 40 5.54 14.53 1.02
C ARG A 40 5.24 15.24 2.33
N LYS A 41 6.15 15.18 3.32
CA LYS A 41 5.95 15.81 4.64
C LYS A 41 6.04 17.33 4.60
N THR A 42 6.68 17.91 3.59
CA THR A 42 6.81 19.37 3.46
C THR A 42 5.66 20.02 2.70
N LEU A 43 4.78 19.22 2.08
CA LEU A 43 3.64 19.72 1.32
C LEU A 43 2.53 20.26 2.21
N HIS A 44 1.88 21.33 1.76
CA HIS A 44 0.59 21.73 2.30
C HIS A 44 -0.48 20.71 1.90
N HIS A 45 -0.95 19.94 2.87
CA HIS A 45 -1.96 18.93 2.62
C HIS A 45 -3.36 19.55 2.48
N MET A 46 -4.03 19.19 1.39
CA MET A 46 -5.41 19.58 1.15
C MET A 46 -6.37 18.52 1.68
N GLY A 47 -6.70 18.61 2.97
CA GLY A 47 -7.82 17.85 3.56
C GLY A 47 -9.17 18.47 3.17
N HIS A 48 -10.28 17.85 3.61
CA HIS A 48 -11.63 18.28 3.22
C HIS A 48 -11.91 19.77 3.45
N LYS A 49 -11.53 20.32 4.62
CA LYS A 49 -11.71 21.75 4.93
C LYS A 49 -10.87 22.66 4.03
N SER A 50 -9.61 22.27 3.78
CA SER A 50 -8.70 23.01 2.91
C SER A 50 -9.16 22.99 1.45
N GLU A 51 -9.80 21.91 1.01
CA GLU A 51 -10.37 21.83 -0.34
C GLU A 51 -11.52 22.82 -0.54
N VAL A 52 -12.46 22.87 0.41
CA VAL A 52 -13.57 23.84 0.36
C VAL A 52 -13.02 25.27 0.34
N PHE A 53 -11.99 25.55 1.15
CA PHE A 53 -11.27 26.83 1.14
C PHE A 53 -10.64 27.12 -0.23
N ALA A 54 -9.87 26.20 -0.80
CA ALA A 54 -9.19 26.40 -2.09
C ALA A 54 -10.19 26.70 -3.22
N ARG A 55 -11.26 25.91 -3.33
CA ARG A 55 -12.32 26.14 -4.32
C ARG A 55 -13.01 27.48 -4.14
N GLY A 56 -13.33 27.83 -2.89
CA GLY A 56 -13.94 29.11 -2.56
C GLY A 56 -13.07 30.28 -2.98
N THR A 57 -11.78 30.22 -2.65
CA THR A 57 -10.79 31.25 -3.00
C THR A 57 -10.66 31.40 -4.51
N ILE A 58 -10.46 30.29 -5.25
CA ILE A 58 -10.35 30.32 -6.72
C ILE A 58 -11.61 30.95 -7.34
N ARG A 59 -12.80 30.58 -6.86
CA ARG A 59 -14.07 31.14 -7.35
C ARG A 59 -14.17 32.64 -7.10
N VAL A 60 -13.86 33.10 -5.88
CA VAL A 60 -13.95 34.53 -5.52
C VAL A 60 -12.97 35.35 -6.36
N LEU A 61 -11.72 34.89 -6.50
CA LEU A 61 -10.72 35.60 -7.32
C LEU A 61 -11.11 35.64 -8.80
N SER A 62 -11.69 34.55 -9.32
CA SER A 62 -12.19 34.51 -10.71
C SER A 62 -13.32 35.50 -10.98
N GLN A 63 -14.17 35.75 -9.97
CA GLN A 63 -15.29 36.70 -10.08
C GLN A 63 -14.84 38.15 -9.86
N ASN A 64 -13.66 38.37 -9.27
CA ASN A 64 -13.16 39.69 -8.90
C ASN A 64 -11.75 39.92 -9.48
N PRO A 65 -11.58 39.93 -10.82
CA PRO A 65 -10.25 40.02 -11.44
C PRO A 65 -9.51 41.34 -11.11
N SER A 66 -10.23 42.40 -10.72
CA SER A 66 -9.63 43.70 -10.37
C SER A 66 -8.71 43.66 -9.14
N ILE A 67 -8.88 42.69 -8.25
CA ILE A 67 -8.03 42.53 -7.05
C ILE A 67 -6.91 41.50 -7.25
N VAL A 68 -6.84 40.87 -8.42
CA VAL A 68 -5.90 39.79 -8.71
C VAL A 68 -4.63 40.42 -9.30
N PRO A 69 -3.47 40.27 -8.64
CA PRO A 69 -2.21 40.73 -9.21
C PRO A 69 -1.85 39.97 -10.49
N PRO A 70 -1.16 40.61 -11.47
CA PRO A 70 -0.71 39.93 -12.70
C PRO A 70 0.21 38.72 -12.47
N SER A 71 0.84 38.63 -11.31
CA SER A 71 1.70 37.50 -10.92
C SER A 71 0.93 36.24 -10.51
N MET A 72 -0.40 36.31 -10.35
CA MET A 72 -1.23 35.20 -9.89
C MET A 72 -1.96 34.55 -11.07
N ASP A 73 -1.62 33.30 -11.37
CA ASP A 73 -2.22 32.53 -12.44
C ASP A 73 -3.52 31.83 -12.00
N ILE A 74 -4.65 32.52 -12.13
CA ILE A 74 -5.97 31.93 -11.84
C ILE A 74 -6.30 30.80 -12.83
N ALA A 75 -5.88 30.93 -14.09
CA ALA A 75 -6.18 29.93 -15.11
C ALA A 75 -5.47 28.61 -14.80
N GLY A 76 -4.20 28.67 -14.40
CA GLY A 76 -3.44 27.52 -13.88
C GLY A 76 -4.11 26.89 -12.66
N ALA A 77 -4.55 27.69 -11.69
CA ALA A 77 -5.27 27.17 -10.52
C ALA A 77 -6.57 26.41 -10.88
N HIS A 78 -7.30 26.84 -11.90
CA HIS A 78 -8.46 26.09 -12.42
C HIS A 78 -8.06 24.79 -13.09
N GLN A 79 -6.97 24.79 -13.87
CA GLN A 79 -6.46 23.58 -14.51
C GLN A 79 -6.03 22.54 -13.47
N ASP A 80 -5.31 22.97 -12.43
CA ASP A 80 -4.88 22.12 -11.31
C ASP A 80 -6.08 21.54 -10.55
N LEU A 81 -7.08 22.38 -10.25
CA LEU A 81 -8.30 21.92 -9.58
C LEU A 81 -9.06 20.89 -10.43
N ALA A 82 -9.15 21.11 -11.74
CA ALA A 82 -9.79 20.17 -12.66
C ALA A 82 -9.00 18.86 -12.81
N ALA A 83 -7.67 18.91 -12.78
CA ALA A 83 -6.81 17.72 -12.77
C ALA A 83 -6.96 16.93 -11.47
N PHE A 84 -6.96 17.63 -10.32
CA PHE A 84 -7.19 17.06 -9.00
C PHE A 84 -8.54 16.30 -8.94
N ASP A 85 -9.60 16.88 -9.51
CA ASP A 85 -10.92 16.25 -9.53
C ASP A 85 -11.00 15.00 -10.41
N ARG A 86 -10.26 14.99 -11.51
CA ARG A 86 -10.17 13.79 -12.37
C ARG A 86 -9.37 12.67 -11.72
N LEU A 87 -8.35 13.00 -10.92
CA LEU A 87 -7.52 12.01 -10.23
C LEU A 87 -8.22 11.36 -9.04
N ARG A 88 -9.10 12.07 -8.35
CA ARG A 88 -9.78 11.59 -7.13
C ARG A 88 -10.46 10.21 -7.28
N PRO A 89 -11.37 9.98 -8.24
CA PRO A 89 -12.01 8.67 -8.37
C PRO A 89 -11.02 7.55 -8.70
N ILE A 90 -9.96 7.86 -9.46
CA ILE A 90 -8.89 6.89 -9.79
C ILE A 90 -8.15 6.50 -8.50
N GLN A 91 -7.78 7.48 -7.68
CA GLN A 91 -7.10 7.25 -6.41
C GLN A 91 -7.95 6.42 -5.44
N GLU A 92 -9.27 6.67 -5.37
CA GLU A 92 -10.20 5.90 -4.54
C GLU A 92 -10.25 4.44 -4.97
N ILE A 93 -10.37 4.17 -6.28
CA ILE A 93 -10.40 2.80 -6.82
C ILE A 93 -9.07 2.09 -6.54
N LEU A 94 -7.94 2.73 -6.80
CA LEU A 94 -6.61 2.17 -6.55
C LEU A 94 -6.39 1.86 -5.07
N SER A 95 -6.82 2.75 -4.18
CA SER A 95 -6.72 2.55 -2.73
C SER A 95 -7.51 1.33 -2.28
N ARG A 96 -8.74 1.15 -2.82
CA ARG A 96 -9.57 -0.02 -2.54
C ARG A 96 -8.93 -1.32 -3.05
N VAL A 97 -8.43 -1.34 -4.30
CA VAL A 97 -7.76 -2.52 -4.87
C VAL A 97 -6.51 -2.87 -4.05
N ASN A 98 -5.70 -1.87 -3.70
CA ASN A 98 -4.52 -2.07 -2.86
C ASN A 98 -4.90 -2.64 -1.47
N ALA A 99 -5.97 -2.14 -0.85
CA ALA A 99 -6.47 -2.67 0.43
C ALA A 99 -6.93 -4.13 0.31
N MET A 100 -7.59 -4.50 -0.79
CA MET A 100 -7.98 -5.90 -1.06
C MET A 100 -6.75 -6.80 -1.23
N VAL A 101 -5.77 -6.39 -2.03
CA VAL A 101 -4.52 -7.14 -2.23
C VAL A 101 -3.76 -7.31 -0.92
N ALA A 102 -3.67 -6.25 -0.10
CA ALA A 102 -3.04 -6.30 1.21
C ALA A 102 -3.76 -7.25 2.17
N SER A 103 -5.09 -7.21 2.20
CA SER A 103 -5.90 -8.09 3.06
C SER A 103 -5.76 -9.56 2.66
N THR A 104 -5.82 -9.86 1.37
CA THR A 104 -5.59 -11.21 0.82
C THR A 104 -4.19 -11.71 1.13
N SER A 105 -3.16 -10.88 0.95
CA SER A 105 -1.78 -11.22 1.29
C SER A 105 -1.61 -11.52 2.79
N ALA A 106 -2.27 -10.74 3.65
CA ALA A 106 -2.25 -10.95 5.10
C ALA A 106 -2.91 -12.28 5.49
N ALA A 107 -4.07 -12.61 4.91
CA ALA A 107 -4.77 -13.86 5.16
C ALA A 107 -3.95 -15.08 4.68
N LEU A 108 -3.41 -15.04 3.46
CA LEU A 108 -2.52 -16.09 2.96
C LEU A 108 -1.28 -16.26 3.83
N GLY A 109 -0.66 -15.15 4.25
CA GLY A 109 0.51 -15.17 5.13
C GLY A 109 0.20 -15.77 6.50
N HIS A 110 -0.99 -15.52 7.04
CA HIS A 110 -1.46 -16.13 8.27
C HIS A 110 -1.60 -17.65 8.13
N ASP A 111 -2.30 -18.12 7.08
CA ASP A 111 -2.52 -19.55 6.85
C ASP A 111 -1.19 -20.31 6.67
N LEU A 112 -0.25 -19.72 5.92
CA LEU A 112 1.10 -20.27 5.75
C LEU A 112 1.87 -20.35 7.07
N MET A 113 1.75 -19.32 7.91
CA MET A 113 2.43 -19.27 9.21
C MET A 113 1.84 -20.29 10.19
N ASP A 114 0.53 -20.42 10.24
CA ASP A 114 -0.16 -21.40 11.06
C ASP A 114 0.23 -22.83 10.66
N PHE A 115 0.21 -23.14 9.37
CA PHE A 115 0.70 -24.43 8.87
C PHE A 115 2.18 -24.67 9.23
N ALA A 116 3.03 -23.65 9.08
CA ALA A 116 4.44 -23.75 9.43
C ALA A 116 4.66 -24.00 10.93
N PHE A 117 3.82 -23.45 11.82
CA PHE A 117 3.88 -23.72 13.25
C PHE A 117 3.48 -25.15 13.60
N ASP A 118 2.39 -25.65 13.00
CA ASP A 118 1.95 -27.03 13.17
C ASP A 118 3.03 -28.00 12.66
N GLY A 119 3.56 -27.76 11.45
CA GLY A 119 4.65 -28.54 10.87
C GLY A 119 5.95 -28.50 11.69
N TYR A 120 6.34 -27.33 12.20
CA TYR A 120 7.51 -27.22 13.07
C TYR A 120 7.33 -27.94 14.41
N SER A 121 6.11 -27.93 14.95
CA SER A 121 5.78 -28.71 16.15
C SER A 121 5.89 -30.20 15.88
N GLN A 122 5.43 -30.67 14.71
CA GLN A 122 5.61 -32.07 14.29
C GLN A 122 7.10 -32.43 14.14
N LEU A 123 7.93 -31.55 13.55
CA LEU A 123 9.37 -31.76 13.44
C LEU A 123 10.04 -31.90 14.82
N LYS A 124 9.56 -31.22 15.86
CA LYS A 124 10.05 -31.42 17.23
C LYS A 124 9.68 -32.78 17.81
N VAL A 125 8.49 -33.30 17.48
CA VAL A 125 7.99 -34.56 18.02
C VAL A 125 8.64 -35.76 17.33
N SER A 126 8.72 -35.74 16.00
CA SER A 126 9.14 -36.92 15.21
C SER A 126 10.38 -36.70 14.34
N GLY A 127 10.92 -35.48 14.25
CA GLY A 127 12.03 -35.18 13.34
C GLY A 127 13.36 -35.85 13.71
N ALA A 128 13.62 -36.04 15.01
CA ALA A 128 14.84 -36.71 15.48
C ALA A 128 14.90 -38.18 15.02
N ALA A 129 13.78 -38.90 15.07
CA ALA A 129 13.68 -40.29 14.60
C ALA A 129 13.88 -40.43 13.08
N GLN A 130 13.78 -39.34 12.33
CA GLN A 130 13.94 -39.29 10.87
C GLN A 130 15.26 -38.61 10.44
N GLY A 131 16.17 -38.30 11.38
CA GLY A 131 17.44 -37.64 11.06
C GLY A 131 17.32 -36.17 10.63
N LEU A 132 16.20 -35.50 10.91
CA LEU A 132 15.91 -34.13 10.48
C LEU A 132 16.35 -33.05 11.50
N GLU A 133 17.20 -33.41 12.46
CA GLU A 133 17.49 -32.57 13.63
C GLU A 133 18.26 -31.29 13.28
N ASP A 134 19.21 -31.36 12.34
CA ASP A 134 19.95 -30.19 11.87
C ASP A 134 19.06 -29.23 11.07
N LEU A 135 18.18 -29.76 10.19
CA LEU A 135 17.19 -28.97 9.46
C LEU A 135 16.18 -28.31 10.41
N ARG A 136 15.73 -29.03 11.44
CA ARG A 136 14.87 -28.47 12.50
C ARG A 136 15.56 -27.33 13.25
N ARG A 137 16.87 -27.46 13.52
CA ARG A 137 17.66 -26.43 14.19
C ARG A 137 17.82 -25.18 13.32
N GLU A 138 18.07 -25.37 12.02
CA GLU A 138 18.14 -24.30 11.02
C GLU A 138 16.84 -23.50 10.95
N LEU A 139 15.69 -24.17 10.81
CA LEU A 139 14.37 -23.52 10.82
C LEU A 139 14.09 -22.79 12.15
N GLY A 140 14.65 -23.29 13.25
CA GLY A 140 14.51 -22.71 14.59
C GLY A 140 15.27 -21.39 14.82
N THR A 141 16.19 -21.01 13.94
CA THR A 141 17.03 -19.80 14.08
C THR A 141 16.22 -18.50 14.16
N ARG A 142 15.02 -18.47 13.57
CA ARG A 142 14.08 -17.34 13.68
C ARG A 142 13.65 -17.08 15.13
N PHE A 143 13.45 -18.14 15.93
CA PHE A 143 13.00 -18.01 17.32
C PHE A 143 14.15 -17.61 18.27
N SER A 144 15.39 -17.96 17.95
CA SER A 144 16.55 -17.57 18.74
C SER A 144 16.92 -16.09 18.58
N ARG A 145 16.68 -15.50 17.40
CA ARG A 145 16.77 -14.04 17.20
C ARG A 145 15.70 -13.28 17.98
N ARG A 146 14.44 -13.74 17.97
CA ARG A 146 13.33 -13.11 18.70
C ARG A 146 13.59 -13.03 20.21
N ARG A 147 14.28 -14.01 20.80
CA ARG A 147 14.65 -13.99 22.23
C ARG A 147 15.68 -12.90 22.55
N ARG A 148 16.62 -12.59 21.64
CA ARG A 148 17.63 -11.55 21.86
C ARG A 148 17.10 -10.12 21.74
N GLU A 149 16.12 -9.88 20.87
CA GLU A 149 15.48 -8.55 20.77
C GLU A 149 14.57 -8.23 21.96
N VAL A 150 13.90 -9.22 22.53
CA VAL A 150 13.06 -9.03 23.73
C VAL A 150 13.92 -8.77 24.97
N ASP A 151 15.11 -9.39 25.09
CA ASP A 151 16.05 -9.13 26.19
C ASP A 151 16.85 -7.82 26.02
N ALA A 152 16.97 -7.27 24.81
CA ALA A 152 17.67 -6.00 24.55
C ALA A 152 16.76 -4.75 24.65
N GLY A 153 15.48 -4.95 24.98
CA GLY A 153 14.46 -3.91 25.09
C GLY A 153 13.93 -3.68 26.51
N GLN A 154 14.64 -4.16 27.54
CA GLN A 154 14.41 -3.83 28.96
C GLN A 154 15.51 -2.93 29.50
#